data_AF-A0A0V0QSM1-F1
#
_entry.id   AF-A0A0V0QSM1-F1
#
_cell.length_a   1.000
_cell.length_b   1.000
_cell.length_c   1.000
_cell.angle_alpha   90.00
_cell.angle_beta   90.00
_cell.angle_gamma   90.00
#
_symmetry.space_group_name_H-M   'P 1'
#
loop_
_entity.id
_entity.type
_entity.pdbx_description
1 polymer ?
#
loop_
_entity_poly.entity_id
_entity_poly.type
_entity_poly.pdbx_seq_one_letter_code
_entity_poly.pdbx_strand_id
1 'polypeptide(L)'
;MLIVQYLWVCLICSNVGCGRYKAGHSLQHQKKTGHHFSKDLYSGRIWDYITDIFVHRLIQDNKDNSFLNLPEGQTLQDESQNSEKIQRIDNQIWEYCYVISQQMEEQRKFFESQIKEAEEEFKGEKEYKQLEEIQQEKEKKLNELRQNNSQIKQEILKNEKNFKFNNIINMLYNIIFFTLQYIIFQK
;
A
#
# COMPACT_ATOMS: atom_id res chain seq x y z
N MET A 1 -44.20 -0.15 32.46
CA MET A 1 -42.81 0.14 32.06
C MET A 1 -41.87 -0.95 32.62
N LEU A 2 -41.99 -2.21 32.17
CA LEU A 2 -41.30 -3.37 32.78
C LEU A 2 -40.71 -4.39 31.76
N ILE A 3 -40.52 -4.02 30.49
CA ILE A 3 -40.14 -5.00 29.44
C ILE A 3 -38.61 -5.06 29.21
N VAL A 4 -37.83 -4.08 29.67
CA VAL A 4 -36.41 -3.94 29.29
C VAL A 4 -35.44 -4.80 30.13
N GLN A 5 -35.90 -5.47 31.20
CA GLN A 5 -35.00 -6.08 32.19
C GLN A 5 -34.24 -7.33 31.72
N TYR A 6 -34.56 -7.88 30.53
CA TYR A 6 -33.97 -9.16 30.08
C TYR A 6 -33.60 -9.18 28.58
N LEU A 7 -33.40 -8.00 28.00
CA LEU A 7 -33.19 -7.86 26.57
C LEU A 7 -31.71 -7.64 26.26
N TRP A 8 -31.17 -8.47 25.38
CA TRP A 8 -29.77 -8.43 24.98
C TRP A 8 -29.68 -8.05 23.51
N VAL A 9 -28.69 -7.25 23.15
CA VAL A 9 -28.45 -6.82 21.77
C VAL A 9 -27.13 -7.39 21.27
N CYS A 10 -27.14 -8.01 20.09
CA CYS A 10 -25.95 -8.47 19.42
C CYS A 10 -25.09 -7.28 18.98
N LEU A 11 -23.80 -7.28 19.31
CA LEU A 11 -22.90 -6.18 18.98
C LEU A 11 -22.44 -6.17 17.51
N ILE A 12 -22.67 -7.25 16.77
CA ILE A 12 -22.21 -7.39 15.38
C ILE A 12 -23.32 -6.96 14.40
N CYS A 13 -24.57 -7.34 14.65
CA CYS A 13 -25.68 -7.10 13.72
C CYS A 13 -26.91 -6.45 14.36
N SER A 14 -26.77 -5.96 15.60
CA SER A 14 -27.83 -5.28 16.34
C SER A 14 -29.12 -6.07 16.54
N ASN A 15 -29.09 -7.41 16.36
CA ASN A 15 -30.25 -8.25 16.62
C ASN A 15 -30.56 -8.29 18.12
N VAL A 16 -31.82 -8.10 18.47
CA VAL A 16 -32.27 -7.98 19.85
C VAL A 16 -33.00 -9.26 20.25
N GLY A 17 -32.53 -9.91 21.32
CA GLY A 17 -33.06 -11.18 21.80
C GLY A 17 -33.13 -11.23 23.32
N CYS A 18 -33.99 -12.08 23.86
CA CYS A 18 -34.00 -12.29 25.31
C CYS A 18 -32.70 -13.01 25.75
N GLY A 19 -32.23 -12.65 26.95
CA GLY A 19 -31.02 -13.22 27.53
C GLY A 19 -31.09 -14.74 27.74
N ARG A 20 -29.92 -15.34 27.96
CA ARG A 20 -29.74 -16.80 28.15
C ARG A 20 -30.65 -17.39 29.25
N TYR A 21 -30.96 -16.61 30.28
CA TYR A 21 -31.75 -17.04 31.44
C TYR A 21 -33.28 -16.87 31.28
N LYS A 22 -33.75 -16.51 30.07
CA LYS A 22 -35.18 -16.49 29.71
C LYS A 22 -35.44 -17.48 28.57
N ALA A 23 -35.96 -17.04 27.42
CA ALA A 23 -36.18 -17.91 26.27
C ALA A 23 -34.92 -18.12 25.40
N GLY A 24 -33.79 -17.49 25.75
CA GLY A 24 -32.48 -17.79 25.15
C GLY A 24 -32.35 -17.42 23.67
N HIS A 25 -33.10 -16.44 23.17
CA HIS A 25 -33.03 -16.03 21.76
C HIS A 25 -31.67 -15.44 21.37
N SER A 26 -30.97 -14.78 22.30
CA SER A 26 -29.62 -14.27 22.03
C SER A 26 -28.60 -15.41 21.84
N LEU A 27 -28.77 -16.54 22.55
CA LEU A 27 -27.96 -17.74 22.34
C LEU A 27 -28.30 -18.46 21.03
N GLN A 28 -29.58 -18.56 20.68
CA GLN A 28 -30.00 -19.13 19.39
C GLN A 28 -29.47 -18.29 18.21
N HIS A 29 -29.47 -16.97 18.35
CA HIS A 29 -28.90 -16.05 17.39
C HIS A 29 -27.40 -16.32 17.19
N GLN A 30 -26.65 -16.42 18.30
CA GLN A 30 -25.22 -16.78 18.23
C GLN A 30 -25.00 -18.10 17.48
N LYS A 31 -25.80 -19.13 17.75
CA LYS A 31 -25.68 -20.44 17.06
C LYS A 31 -26.01 -20.37 15.57
N LYS A 32 -26.94 -19.50 15.16
CA LYS A 32 -27.37 -19.35 13.76
C LYS A 32 -26.41 -18.49 12.94
N THR A 33 -25.86 -17.43 13.51
CA THR A 33 -25.07 -16.43 12.77
C THR A 33 -23.59 -16.45 13.11
N GLY A 34 -23.16 -17.19 14.13
CA GLY A 34 -21.79 -17.14 14.63
C GLY A 34 -21.44 -15.83 15.35
N HIS A 35 -22.42 -15.03 15.78
CA HIS A 35 -22.14 -13.77 16.46
C HIS A 35 -21.87 -14.00 17.96
N HIS A 36 -20.61 -13.85 18.35
CA HIS A 36 -20.14 -14.26 19.67
C HIS A 36 -20.36 -13.25 20.80
N PHE A 37 -20.77 -12.02 20.49
CA PHE A 37 -20.93 -10.96 21.49
C PHE A 37 -22.34 -10.42 21.57
N SER A 38 -22.85 -10.26 22.80
CA SER A 38 -24.12 -9.58 23.06
C SER A 38 -24.04 -8.73 24.33
N LYS A 39 -24.67 -7.56 24.32
CA LYS A 39 -24.75 -6.64 25.45
C LYS A 39 -26.11 -6.76 26.13
N ASP A 40 -26.10 -6.94 27.44
CA ASP A 40 -27.29 -6.85 28.27
C ASP A 40 -27.71 -5.38 28.38
N LEU A 41 -28.91 -5.04 27.91
CA LEU A 41 -29.41 -3.66 27.92
C LEU A 41 -29.77 -3.17 29.32
N TYR A 42 -29.98 -4.07 30.28
CA TYR A 42 -30.27 -3.69 31.66
C TYR A 42 -28.99 -3.39 32.44
N SER A 43 -28.03 -4.32 32.47
CA SER A 43 -26.79 -4.15 33.24
C SER A 43 -25.66 -3.45 32.48
N GLY A 44 -25.81 -3.25 31.17
CA GLY A 44 -24.77 -2.72 30.29
C GLY A 44 -23.59 -3.66 30.06
N ARG A 45 -23.60 -4.86 30.65
CA ARG A 45 -22.50 -5.82 30.58
C ARG A 45 -22.48 -6.54 29.23
N ILE A 46 -21.28 -6.86 28.75
CA ILE A 46 -21.09 -7.61 27.51
C ILE A 46 -20.83 -9.07 27.85
N TRP A 47 -21.56 -9.96 27.21
CA TRP A 47 -21.39 -11.40 27.29
C TRP A 47 -20.61 -11.91 26.08
N ASP A 48 -19.59 -12.75 26.33
CA ASP A 48 -18.89 -13.51 25.31
C ASP A 48 -19.36 -14.97 25.32
N TYR A 49 -19.90 -15.42 24.20
CA TYR A 49 -20.41 -16.78 24.02
C TYR A 49 -19.33 -17.84 23.78
N ILE A 50 -18.10 -17.45 23.43
CA ILE A 50 -16.98 -18.40 23.25
C ILE A 50 -16.38 -18.75 24.61
N THR A 51 -16.06 -17.73 25.39
CA THR A 51 -15.38 -17.89 26.68
C THR A 51 -16.33 -18.11 27.87
N ASP A 52 -17.65 -18.00 27.62
CA ASP A 52 -18.75 -18.16 28.60
C ASP A 52 -18.60 -17.26 29.83
N ILE A 53 -18.01 -16.07 29.64
CA ILE A 53 -17.78 -15.06 30.70
C ILE A 53 -18.35 -13.70 30.30
N PHE A 54 -18.66 -12.89 31.32
CA PHE A 54 -18.86 -11.46 31.12
C PHE A 54 -17.50 -10.81 30.83
N VAL A 55 -17.42 -10.09 29.72
CA VAL A 55 -16.24 -9.30 29.38
C VAL A 55 -16.16 -8.12 30.34
N HIS A 56 -15.19 -8.14 31.25
CA HIS A 56 -14.82 -6.97 32.03
C HIS A 56 -14.16 -5.95 31.11
N ARG A 57 -14.90 -4.90 30.75
CA ARG A 57 -14.33 -3.77 30.04
C ARG A 57 -14.02 -2.66 31.05
N LEU A 58 -12.75 -2.24 31.13
CA LEU A 58 -12.30 -0.97 31.75
C LEU A 58 -12.75 0.22 30.89
N ILE A 59 -14.03 0.28 30.53
CA ILE A 59 -14.62 1.45 29.89
C ILE A 59 -15.86 1.72 30.73
N GLN A 60 -15.65 2.50 31.79
CA GLN A 60 -16.69 3.39 32.27
C GLN A 60 -17.07 4.24 31.06
N ASP A 61 -18.25 3.97 30.51
CA ASP A 61 -18.86 4.88 29.54
C ASP A 61 -18.97 6.24 30.25
N ASN A 62 -18.13 7.19 29.84
CA ASN A 62 -18.25 8.62 30.11
C ASN A 62 -19.50 9.17 29.40
N LYS A 63 -20.66 8.69 29.80
CA LYS A 63 -21.98 9.23 29.47
C LYS A 63 -22.89 8.96 30.65
N ASP A 64 -22.69 9.75 31.71
CA ASP A 64 -23.74 10.55 32.34
C ASP A 64 -23.21 11.13 33.66
N ASN A 65 -22.90 12.43 33.63
CA ASN A 65 -22.72 13.27 34.83
C ASN A 65 -24.07 13.49 35.53
N SER A 66 -24.69 12.41 36.00
CA SER A 66 -25.78 12.48 36.97
C SER A 66 -25.80 11.18 37.75
N PHE A 67 -26.10 11.26 39.04
CA PHE A 67 -25.98 10.21 40.05
C PHE A 67 -24.65 10.14 40.80
N LEU A 68 -24.31 11.28 41.41
CA LEU A 68 -24.25 11.32 42.87
C LEU A 68 -25.48 10.60 43.45
N ASN A 69 -25.34 9.32 43.77
CA ASN A 69 -26.06 8.73 44.89
C ASN A 69 -25.01 8.06 45.75
N LEU A 70 -24.61 8.77 46.80
CA LEU A 70 -23.99 8.16 47.95
C LEU A 70 -24.88 6.99 48.41
N PRO A 71 -24.32 5.80 48.69
CA PRO A 71 -24.86 5.00 49.76
C PRO A 71 -24.45 5.70 51.06
N GLU A 72 -25.35 6.50 51.61
CA GLU A 72 -25.34 6.80 53.03
C GLU A 72 -25.33 5.48 53.81
N GLY A 73 -24.30 5.32 54.64
CA GLY A 73 -24.27 4.33 55.70
C GLY A 73 -23.61 3.01 55.34
N GLN A 74 -22.28 2.95 55.49
CA GLN A 74 -21.63 1.93 56.33
C GLN A 74 -20.19 2.33 56.65
N THR A 75 -20.00 2.71 57.92
CA THR A 75 -18.83 2.42 58.77
C THR A 75 -17.43 2.59 58.18
N LEU A 76 -16.79 3.67 58.64
CA LEU A 76 -15.37 3.79 58.99
C LEU A 76 -14.66 2.43 59.17
N GLN A 77 -13.94 1.93 58.14
CA GLN A 77 -12.81 1.00 58.34
C GLN A 77 -11.85 0.74 57.16
N ASP A 78 -12.07 1.22 55.92
CA ASP A 78 -11.29 0.71 54.76
C ASP A 78 -10.48 1.76 53.94
N GLU A 79 -9.97 2.83 54.55
CA GLU A 79 -9.10 3.77 53.80
C GLU A 79 -7.72 3.18 53.43
N SER A 80 -7.21 2.20 54.20
CA SER A 80 -5.92 1.53 53.94
C SER A 80 -5.98 0.46 52.85
N GLN A 81 -7.11 -0.24 52.71
CA GLN A 81 -7.27 -1.24 51.63
C GLN A 81 -7.57 -0.61 50.27
N ASN A 82 -8.15 0.59 50.26
CA ASN A 82 -8.48 1.29 49.04
C ASN A 82 -7.23 1.88 48.37
N SER A 83 -6.27 2.39 49.14
CA SER A 83 -5.00 2.89 48.63
C SER A 83 -4.11 1.78 48.05
N GLU A 84 -4.06 0.60 48.67
CA GLU A 84 -3.34 -0.56 48.12
C GLU A 84 -3.99 -1.09 46.82
N LYS A 85 -5.33 -1.09 46.74
CA LYS A 85 -6.04 -1.46 45.49
C LYS A 85 -5.78 -0.46 44.38
N ILE A 86 -5.78 0.84 44.67
CA ILE A 86 -5.47 1.90 43.70
C ILE A 86 -4.02 1.75 43.20
N GLN A 87 -3.04 1.53 44.08
CA GLN A 87 -1.65 1.28 43.67
C GLN A 87 -1.48 0.03 42.81
N ARG A 88 -2.23 -1.05 43.09
CA ARG A 88 -2.22 -2.25 42.23
C ARG A 88 -2.79 -1.98 40.84
N ILE A 89 -3.85 -1.19 40.77
CA ILE A 89 -4.46 -0.78 39.49
C ILE A 89 -3.49 0.11 38.71
N ASP A 90 -2.84 1.08 39.36
CA ASP A 90 -1.86 1.96 38.74
C ASP A 90 -0.64 1.18 38.21
N ASN A 91 -0.15 0.21 38.97
CA ASN A 91 0.94 -0.67 38.53
C ASN A 91 0.51 -1.52 37.32
N GLN A 92 -0.69 -2.09 37.33
CA GLN A 92 -1.21 -2.84 36.19
C GLN A 92 -1.37 -1.96 34.95
N ILE A 93 -1.90 -0.73 35.11
CA ILE A 93 -2.02 0.25 34.03
C ILE A 93 -0.63 0.55 33.45
N TRP A 94 0.38 0.69 34.29
CA TRP A 94 1.75 0.92 33.84
C TRP A 94 2.30 -0.25 33.00
N GLU A 95 2.10 -1.49 33.46
CA GLU A 95 2.49 -2.68 32.70
C GLU A 95 1.79 -2.75 31.35
N TYR A 96 0.48 -2.44 31.30
CA TYR A 96 -0.27 -2.35 30.04
C TYR A 96 0.25 -1.25 29.12
N CYS A 97 0.46 -0.04 29.63
CA CYS A 97 1.01 1.08 28.87
C CYS A 97 2.40 0.74 28.31
N TYR A 98 3.23 0.05 29.09
CA TYR A 98 4.54 -0.42 28.64
C TYR A 98 4.41 -1.42 27.49
N VAL A 99 3.60 -2.47 27.63
CA VAL A 99 3.41 -3.50 26.58
C VAL A 99 2.82 -2.90 25.32
N ILE A 100 1.82 -2.02 25.43
CA ILE A 100 1.23 -1.33 24.28
C ILE A 100 2.28 -0.47 23.58
N SER A 101 3.10 0.27 24.34
CA SER A 101 4.17 1.08 23.77
C SER A 101 5.20 0.24 23.03
N GLN A 102 5.58 -0.92 23.57
CA GLN A 102 6.46 -1.87 22.89
C GLN A 102 5.83 -2.39 21.59
N GLN A 103 4.56 -2.79 21.63
CA GLN A 103 3.84 -3.27 20.44
C GLN A 103 3.70 -2.18 19.37
N MET A 104 3.44 -0.94 19.75
CA MET A 104 3.38 0.18 18.80
C MET A 104 4.74 0.45 18.16
N GLU A 105 5.83 0.35 18.92
CA GLU A 105 7.18 0.51 18.37
C GLU A 105 7.56 -0.64 17.43
N GLU A 106 7.16 -1.88 17.73
CA GLU A 106 7.32 -3.02 16.83
C GLU A 106 6.53 -2.84 15.53
N GLN A 107 5.26 -2.44 15.62
CA GLN A 107 4.44 -2.15 14.44
C GLN A 107 5.03 -1.01 13.61
N ARG A 108 5.49 0.06 14.27
CA ARG A 108 6.15 1.17 13.61
C ARG A 108 7.38 0.70 12.83
N LYS A 109 8.27 -0.09 13.46
CA LYS A 109 9.46 -0.64 12.79
C LYS A 109 9.10 -1.54 11.60
N PHE A 110 8.07 -2.37 11.76
CA PHE A 110 7.59 -3.24 10.67
C PHE A 110 7.11 -2.43 9.46
N PHE A 111 6.27 -1.42 9.69
CA PHE A 111 5.79 -0.57 8.60
C PHE A 111 6.87 0.33 8.03
N GLU A 112 7.80 0.86 8.84
CA GLU A 112 8.97 1.60 8.35
C GLU A 112 9.84 0.71 7.44
N SER A 113 10.00 -0.58 7.76
CA SER A 113 10.73 -1.53 6.90
C SER A 113 9.99 -1.77 5.59
N GLN A 114 8.68 -2.05 5.64
CA GLN A 114 7.90 -2.26 4.42
C GLN A 114 7.85 -1.01 3.52
N ILE A 115 7.80 0.19 4.10
CA ILE A 115 7.88 1.44 3.35
C ILE A 115 9.26 1.58 2.69
N LYS A 116 10.35 1.28 3.40
CA LYS A 116 11.70 1.32 2.82
C LYS A 116 11.87 0.35 1.66
N GLU A 117 11.39 -0.88 1.80
CA GLU A 117 11.41 -1.89 0.73
C GLU A 117 10.62 -1.38 -0.49
N ALA A 118 9.40 -0.88 -0.29
CA ALA A 118 8.60 -0.30 -1.36
C ALA A 118 9.25 0.95 -2.00
N GLU A 119 9.95 1.78 -1.22
CA GLU A 119 10.71 2.93 -1.74
C GLU A 119 11.92 2.48 -2.56
N GLU A 120 12.60 1.41 -2.18
CA GLU A 120 13.72 0.82 -2.93
C GLU A 120 13.24 0.20 -4.24
N GLU A 121 12.13 -0.55 -4.21
CA GLU A 121 11.47 -1.06 -5.42
C GLU A 121 11.04 0.08 -6.33
N PHE A 122 10.41 1.13 -5.79
CA PHE A 122 9.97 2.29 -6.56
C PHE A 122 11.15 3.11 -7.14
N LYS A 123 12.24 3.29 -6.39
CA LYS A 123 13.48 3.89 -6.91
C LYS A 123 14.06 3.04 -8.03
N GLY A 124 14.11 1.73 -7.84
CA GLY A 124 14.52 0.78 -8.86
C GLY A 124 13.66 0.93 -10.12
N GLU A 125 12.34 0.87 -10.01
CA GLU A 125 11.42 1.06 -11.14
C GLU A 125 11.62 2.41 -11.84
N LYS A 126 11.90 3.48 -11.10
CA LYS A 126 12.17 4.80 -11.68
C LYS A 126 13.48 4.80 -12.46
N GLU A 127 14.53 4.19 -11.92
CA GLU A 127 15.82 4.02 -12.61
C GLU A 127 15.66 3.13 -13.86
N TYR A 128 14.89 2.04 -13.77
CA TYR A 128 14.58 1.18 -14.92
C TYR A 128 13.80 1.93 -16.01
N LYS A 129 12.77 2.71 -15.65
CA LYS A 129 12.04 3.54 -16.62
C LYS A 129 12.94 4.57 -17.29
N GLN A 130 13.82 5.23 -16.53
CA GLN A 130 14.79 6.18 -17.09
C GLN A 130 15.80 5.49 -18.03
N LEU A 131 16.29 4.31 -17.66
CA LEU A 131 17.19 3.51 -18.49
C LEU A 131 16.49 3.05 -19.79
N GLU A 132 15.22 2.68 -19.71
CA GLU A 132 14.42 2.27 -20.86
C GLU A 132 14.19 3.44 -21.84
N GLU A 133 13.88 4.64 -21.34
CA GLU A 133 13.78 5.86 -22.16
C GLU A 133 15.11 6.17 -22.88
N ILE A 134 16.23 6.11 -22.16
CA ILE A 134 17.57 6.33 -22.73
C ILE A 134 17.89 5.25 -23.79
N GLN A 135 17.49 4.01 -23.55
CA GLN A 135 17.73 2.90 -24.48
C GLN A 135 16.93 3.07 -25.78
N GLN A 136 15.66 3.46 -25.68
CA GLN A 136 14.84 3.79 -26.86
C GLN A 136 15.42 4.97 -27.66
N GLU A 137 15.90 6.01 -26.98
CA GLU A 137 16.54 7.14 -27.65
C GLU A 137 17.84 6.73 -28.35
N LYS A 138 18.66 5.89 -27.70
CA LYS A 138 19.88 5.33 -28.31
C LYS A 138 19.56 4.47 -29.53
N GLU A 139 18.53 3.64 -29.49
CA GLU A 139 18.11 2.82 -30.63
C GLU A 139 17.63 3.66 -31.81
N LYS A 140 16.84 4.72 -31.56
CA LYS A 140 16.44 5.68 -32.58
C LYS A 140 17.65 6.32 -33.25
N LYS A 141 18.58 6.87 -32.46
CA LYS A 141 19.83 7.46 -32.97
C LYS A 141 20.68 6.45 -33.73
N LEU A 142 20.77 5.21 -33.25
CA LEU A 142 21.52 4.14 -33.94
C LEU A 142 20.89 3.81 -35.30
N ASN A 143 19.56 3.78 -35.39
CA ASN A 143 18.84 3.54 -36.64
C ASN A 143 19.02 4.70 -37.62
N GLU A 144 18.95 5.95 -37.17
CA GLU A 144 19.25 7.13 -37.98
C GLU A 144 20.70 7.09 -38.51
N LEU A 145 21.67 6.82 -37.64
CA LEU A 145 23.08 6.64 -38.02
C LEU A 145 23.26 5.50 -39.03
N ARG A 146 22.54 4.39 -38.89
CA ARG A 146 22.57 3.29 -39.88
C ARG A 146 21.98 3.70 -41.21
N GLN A 147 20.86 4.43 -41.22
CA GLN A 147 20.26 4.96 -42.44
C GLN A 147 21.20 5.95 -43.14
N ASN A 148 21.75 6.92 -42.42
CA ASN A 148 22.70 7.89 -42.96
C ASN A 148 23.95 7.20 -43.52
N ASN A 149 24.51 6.23 -42.78
CA ASN A 149 25.64 5.44 -43.29
C ASN A 149 25.29 4.65 -44.56
N SER A 150 24.07 4.12 -44.67
CA SER A 150 23.62 3.42 -45.89
C SER A 150 23.47 4.36 -47.08
N GLN A 151 22.96 5.58 -46.85
CA GLN A 151 22.83 6.62 -47.87
C GLN A 151 24.19 7.08 -48.36
N ILE A 152 25.11 7.40 -47.44
CA ILE A 152 26.49 7.78 -47.77
C ILE A 152 27.18 6.68 -48.57
N LYS A 153 27.03 5.40 -48.18
CA LYS A 153 27.57 4.27 -48.96
C LYS A 153 27.02 4.23 -50.38
N GLN A 154 25.72 4.47 -50.57
CA GLN A 154 25.12 4.52 -51.91
C GLN A 154 25.64 5.72 -52.73
N GLU A 155 25.82 6.88 -52.11
CA GLU A 155 26.37 8.07 -52.77
C GLU A 155 27.81 7.88 -53.19
N ILE A 156 28.66 7.29 -52.33
CA ILE A 156 30.04 6.92 -52.69
C ILE A 156 30.04 6.02 -53.92
N LEU A 157 29.18 5.00 -53.96
CA LEU A 157 29.11 4.04 -55.06
C LEU A 157 28.62 4.69 -56.37
N LYS A 158 27.71 5.67 -56.29
CA LYS A 158 27.30 6.49 -57.44
C LYS A 158 28.44 7.39 -57.91
N ASN A 159 29.14 8.05 -56.99
CA ASN A 159 30.27 8.92 -57.31
C ASN A 159 31.44 8.15 -57.95
N GLU A 160 31.72 6.93 -57.48
CA GLU A 160 32.72 6.06 -58.11
C GLU A 160 32.34 5.68 -59.54
N LYS A 161 31.06 5.35 -59.79
CA LYS A 161 30.56 5.07 -61.15
C LYS A 161 30.68 6.30 -62.04
N ASN A 162 30.29 7.47 -61.54
CA ASN A 162 30.39 8.75 -62.27
C ASN A 162 31.84 9.11 -62.58
N PHE A 163 32.77 8.88 -61.64
CA PHE A 163 34.20 9.11 -61.85
C PHE A 163 34.77 8.20 -62.95
N LYS A 164 34.42 6.90 -62.94
CA LYS A 164 34.80 5.97 -64.01
C LYS A 164 34.24 6.40 -65.37
N PHE A 165 32.97 6.82 -65.41
CA PHE A 165 32.32 7.28 -66.63
C PHE A 165 32.97 8.56 -67.20
N ASN A 166 33.22 9.56 -66.35
CA ASN A 166 33.89 10.80 -66.75
C ASN A 166 35.32 10.57 -67.25
N ASN A 167 36.06 9.62 -66.65
CA ASN A 167 37.38 9.25 -67.16
C ASN A 167 37.32 8.64 -68.56
N ILE A 168 36.32 7.79 -68.84
CA ILE A 168 36.11 7.22 -70.18
C ILE A 168 35.77 8.32 -71.18
N ILE A 169 34.87 9.25 -70.82
CA ILE A 169 34.53 10.40 -71.66
C ILE A 169 35.78 11.23 -71.99
N ASN A 170 36.60 11.57 -70.99
CA ASN A 170 37.84 12.32 -71.21
C ASN A 170 38.83 11.57 -72.11
N MET A 171 38.91 10.23 -71.99
CA MET A 171 39.70 9.41 -72.91
C MET A 171 39.19 9.51 -74.35
N LEU A 172 37.88 9.39 -74.56
CA LEU A 172 37.27 9.48 -75.88
C LEU A 172 37.44 10.88 -76.49
N TYR A 173 37.26 11.95 -75.70
CA TYR A 173 37.51 13.32 -76.15
C TYR A 173 38.96 13.50 -76.60
N ASN A 174 39.94 12.98 -75.85
CA ASN A 174 41.34 13.04 -76.25
C ASN A 174 41.60 12.27 -77.55
N ILE A 175 41.05 11.06 -77.71
CA ILE A 175 41.21 10.27 -78.94
C ILE A 175 40.59 11.00 -80.14
N ILE A 176 39.38 11.54 -79.99
CA ILE A 176 38.70 12.33 -81.03
C ILE A 176 39.52 13.58 -81.38
N PHE A 177 40.05 14.28 -80.37
CA PHE A 177 40.88 15.45 -80.58
C PHE A 177 42.17 15.11 -81.35
N PHE A 178 42.90 14.05 -80.97
CA PHE A 178 44.11 13.62 -81.68
C PHE A 178 43.82 13.14 -83.10
N THR A 179 42.72 12.41 -83.32
CA THR A 179 42.33 11.94 -84.66
C THR A 179 41.91 13.10 -85.57
N LEU A 180 41.13 14.06 -85.07
CA LEU A 180 40.80 15.29 -85.81
C LEU A 180 42.04 16.10 -86.14
N GLN A 181 42.96 16.27 -85.18
CA GLN A 181 44.22 16.99 -85.40
C GLN A 181 45.11 16.28 -86.43
N TYR A 182 45.15 14.94 -86.43
CA TYR A 182 45.85 14.15 -87.45
C TYR A 182 45.25 14.31 -88.85
N ILE A 183 43.91 14.28 -88.97
CA ILE A 183 43.20 14.47 -90.25
C ILE A 183 43.46 15.87 -90.81
N ILE A 184 43.48 16.90 -89.97
CA ILE A 184 43.77 18.28 -90.38
C ILE A 184 45.22 18.42 -90.87
N PHE A 185 46.18 17.72 -90.26
CA PHE A 185 47.61 17.81 -90.60
C PHE A 185 48.00 17.02 -91.87
N GLN A 186 47.14 16.10 -92.35
CA GLN A 186 47.33 15.32 -93.58
C GLN A 186 46.71 15.98 -94.84
N LYS A 187 46.10 17.17 -94.70
CA LYS A 187 45.61 18.02 -95.80
C LYS A 187 46.51 19.22 -96.00
#